data_AF-A0A257YNA1-F1
#
_entry.id   AF-A0A257YNA1-F1
#
_cell.length_a   1.000
_cell.length_b   1.000
_cell.length_c   1.000
_cell.angle_alpha   90.00
_cell.angle_beta   90.00
_cell.angle_gamma   90.00
#
_symmetry.space_group_name_H-M   'P 1'
#
loop_
_entity.id
_entity.type
_entity.pdbx_description
1 polymer ?
#
loop_
_entity_poly.entity_id
_entity_poly.type
_entity_poly.pdbx_seq_one_letter_code
_entity_poly.pdbx_strand_id
1 'polypeptide(L)'
;AGFPACWNMVVLVLFATRPGEMVILFVVILLSVAMFTSLKFVHPTRTPRWHEASLAACILWIALAAWAAWMDFQIGPLTQWALVLCSLYLCLAGIVQQVVPVGIRRVR
;
A
#
# COMPACT_ATOMS: atom_id res chain seq x y z
N ALA A 1 3.73 -7.71 -12.18
CA ALA A 1 2.56 -7.61 -11.30
C ALA A 1 3.06 -7.54 -9.86
N GLY A 2 2.66 -6.54 -9.07
CA GLY A 2 3.00 -6.42 -7.64
C GLY A 2 2.14 -7.32 -6.75
N PHE A 3 1.78 -8.48 -7.27
CA PHE A 3 0.67 -9.29 -6.79
C PHE A 3 1.25 -10.64 -6.40
N PRO A 4 1.68 -10.79 -5.13
CA PRO A 4 0.84 -10.89 -3.93
C PRO A 4 1.03 -9.78 -2.87
N ALA A 5 1.96 -8.84 -3.06
CA ALA A 5 2.38 -7.91 -2.01
C ALA A 5 1.30 -6.86 -1.64
N CYS A 6 0.46 -6.45 -2.60
CA CYS A 6 -0.63 -5.50 -2.35
C CYS A 6 -1.67 -6.04 -1.35
N TRP A 7 -1.93 -7.36 -1.36
CA TRP A 7 -2.84 -7.97 -0.38
C TRP A 7 -2.38 -7.77 1.05
N ASN A 8 -1.08 -7.90 1.31
CA ASN A 8 -0.54 -7.73 2.66
C ASN A 8 -0.75 -6.30 3.18
N MET A 9 -0.67 -5.30 2.28
CA MET A 9 -0.94 -3.90 2.62
C MET A 9 -2.41 -3.66 2.98
N VAL A 10 -3.34 -4.43 2.41
CA VAL A 10 -4.78 -4.27 2.65
C VAL A 10 -5.27 -5.12 3.83
N VAL A 11 -4.86 -6.39 3.90
CA VAL A 11 -5.36 -7.35 4.91
C VAL A 11 -5.10 -6.87 6.33
N LEU A 12 -3.89 -6.40 6.64
CA LEU A 12 -3.57 -5.90 7.99
C LEU A 12 -4.41 -4.68 8.37
N VAL A 13 -4.73 -3.81 7.41
CA VAL A 13 -5.60 -2.65 7.65
C VAL A 13 -7.03 -3.10 7.93
N LEU A 14 -7.55 -4.11 7.22
CA LEU A 14 -8.89 -4.63 7.47
C LEU A 14 -9.00 -5.22 8.89
N PHE A 15 -7.97 -5.93 9.37
CA PHE A 15 -7.92 -6.41 10.76
C PHE A 15 -7.84 -5.27 11.78
N ALA A 16 -7.03 -4.25 11.50
CA ALA A 16 -6.83 -3.10 12.38
C ALA A 16 -8.07 -2.19 12.47
N THR A 17 -8.82 -2.02 11.38
CA THR A 17 -9.94 -1.08 11.30
C THR A 17 -11.30 -1.73 11.45
N ARG A 18 -11.42 -3.05 11.23
CA ARG A 18 -12.66 -3.84 11.29
C ARG A 18 -13.84 -3.10 10.61
N PRO A 19 -13.71 -2.73 9.32
CA PRO A 19 -14.76 -1.99 8.63
C PRO A 19 -15.98 -2.88 8.40
N GLY A 20 -17.13 -2.26 8.11
CA GLY A 20 -18.36 -3.01 7.83
C GLY A 20 -18.21 -3.98 6.65
N GLU A 21 -18.98 -5.08 6.66
CA GLU A 21 -18.88 -6.19 5.70
C GLU A 21 -18.95 -5.74 4.24
N MET A 22 -19.83 -4.78 3.92
CA MET A 22 -19.95 -4.23 2.58
C MET A 22 -18.67 -3.55 2.10
N VAL A 23 -17.98 -2.83 2.99
CA VAL A 23 -16.70 -2.18 2.66
C VAL A 23 -15.63 -3.23 2.35
N ILE A 24 -15.56 -4.27 3.18
CA ILE A 24 -14.64 -5.39 2.95
C ILE A 24 -14.92 -6.03 1.58
N LEU A 25 -16.19 -6.33 1.29
CA LEU A 25 -16.61 -6.94 0.03
C LEU A 25 -16.20 -6.09 -1.18
N PHE A 26 -16.49 -4.78 -1.15
CA PHE A 26 -16.11 -3.87 -2.23
C PHE A 26 -14.59 -3.80 -2.42
N VAL A 27 -13.81 -3.70 -1.34
CA VAL A 27 -12.35 -3.67 -1.40
C VAL A 27 -11.80 -4.96 -2.00
N VAL A 28 -12.30 -6.12 -1.56
CA VAL A 28 -11.87 -7.44 -2.05
C VAL A 28 -12.19 -7.58 -3.55
N ILE A 29 -13.40 -7.20 -3.98
CA ILE A 29 -13.78 -7.23 -5.40
C ILE A 29 -12.84 -6.35 -6.23
N LEU A 30 -12.61 -5.11 -5.79
CA LEU A 30 -11.76 -4.16 -6.50
C LEU A 30 -10.30 -4.66 -6.60
N LEU A 31 -9.78 -5.23 -5.52
CA LEU A 31 -8.41 -5.76 -5.49
C LEU A 31 -8.28 -7.02 -6.37
N SER A 32 -9.29 -7.88 -6.38
CA SER A 32 -9.36 -9.05 -7.27
C SER A 32 -9.43 -8.66 -8.74
N VAL A 33 -10.20 -7.63 -9.11
CA VAL A 33 -10.21 -7.11 -10.50
C VAL A 33 -8.85 -6.51 -10.85
N ALA A 34 -8.22 -5.76 -9.94
CA ALA A 34 -6.91 -5.16 -10.14
C ALA A 34 -5.80 -6.18 -10.44
N MET A 35 -5.94 -7.45 -10.02
CA MET A 35 -5.02 -8.55 -10.35
C MET A 35 -4.81 -8.74 -11.84
N PHE A 36 -5.88 -8.57 -12.60
CA PHE A 36 -5.92 -8.82 -14.04
C PHE A 36 -5.51 -7.59 -14.84
N THR A 37 -5.11 -6.51 -14.17
CA THR A 37 -4.69 -5.25 -14.80
C THR A 37 -3.17 -5.10 -14.79
N SER A 38 -2.62 -4.40 -15.77
CA SER A 38 -1.17 -4.09 -15.85
C SER A 38 -0.76 -2.92 -14.94
N LEU A 39 -1.35 -2.80 -13.75
CA LEU A 39 -1.01 -1.76 -12.78
C LEU A 39 0.39 -2.00 -12.21
N LYS A 40 1.20 -0.93 -12.18
CA LYS A 40 2.50 -0.93 -11.53
C LYS A 40 2.35 -0.72 -10.03
N PHE A 41 3.08 -1.51 -9.27
CA PHE A 41 3.23 -1.35 -7.82
C PHE A 41 4.67 -0.94 -7.52
N VAL A 42 4.86 -0.09 -6.50
CA VAL A 42 6.20 0.26 -6.04
C VAL A 42 6.78 -0.90 -5.27
N HIS A 43 8.05 -1.20 -5.56
CA HIS A 43 8.84 -2.05 -4.70
C HIS A 43 9.86 -1.16 -3.97
N PRO A 44 9.77 -0.99 -2.63
CA PRO A 44 10.47 0.05 -1.88
C PRO A 44 11.98 0.14 -2.16
N THR A 45 12.64 -0.98 -2.45
CA THR A 45 14.09 -1.06 -2.70
C THR A 45 14.50 -1.14 -4.17
N ARG A 46 13.55 -1.45 -5.08
CA ARG A 46 13.86 -1.72 -6.51
C ARG A 46 13.43 -0.56 -7.40
N THR A 47 12.54 0.30 -6.92
CA THR A 47 12.05 1.46 -7.65
C THR A 47 12.90 2.67 -7.28
N PRO A 48 13.81 3.14 -8.17
CA PRO A 48 14.69 4.29 -7.87
C PRO A 48 13.91 5.59 -7.74
N ARG A 49 12.77 5.71 -8.43
CA ARG A 49 11.89 6.86 -8.33
C ARG A 49 11.11 6.82 -7.02
N TRP A 50 11.22 7.89 -6.23
CA TRP A 50 10.60 8.02 -4.89
C TRP A 50 11.09 6.93 -3.92
N HIS A 51 12.32 6.45 -4.11
CA HIS A 51 12.90 5.39 -3.31
C HIS A 51 12.88 5.71 -1.82
N GLU A 52 13.41 6.88 -1.42
CA GLU A 52 13.51 7.29 -0.02
C GLU A 52 12.13 7.39 0.65
N ALA A 53 11.17 8.04 -0.01
CA ALA A 53 9.79 8.16 0.47
C ALA A 53 9.11 6.79 0.62
N SER A 54 9.31 5.90 -0.35
CA SER A 54 8.71 4.57 -0.34
C SER A 54 9.34 3.64 0.68
N LEU A 55 10.65 3.77 0.90
CA LEU A 55 11.36 3.05 1.94
C LEU A 55 10.93 3.52 3.32
N ALA A 56 10.86 4.84 3.56
CA ALA A 56 10.39 5.40 4.81
C ALA A 56 8.94 4.98 5.12
N ALA A 57 8.04 5.05 4.13
CA ALA A 57 6.67 4.59 4.26
C ALA A 57 6.58 3.10 4.57
N CYS A 58 7.42 2.26 3.95
CA CYS A 58 7.48 0.83 4.21
C CYS A 58 7.96 0.53 5.64
N ILE A 59 9.04 1.17 6.10
CA ILE A 59 9.56 1.00 7.46
C ILE A 59 8.52 1.44 8.50
N LEU A 60 7.91 2.62 8.28
CA LEU A 60 6.84 3.12 9.15
C LEU A 60 5.66 2.15 9.19
N TRP A 61 5.23 1.64 8.02
CA TRP A 61 4.15 0.67 7.93
C TRP A 61 4.47 -0.62 8.69
N ILE A 62 5.68 -1.16 8.54
CA ILE A 62 6.11 -2.37 9.27
C ILE A 62 6.09 -2.13 10.78
N ALA A 63 6.59 -0.99 11.25
CA ALA A 63 6.60 -0.64 12.67
C ALA A 63 5.16 -0.51 13.22
N LEU A 64 4.27 0.15 12.49
CA LEU A 64 2.86 0.29 12.86
C LEU A 64 2.13 -1.05 12.85
N ALA A 65 2.40 -1.90 11.86
CA ALA A 65 1.79 -3.23 11.75
C ALA A 65 2.26 -4.15 12.89
N ALA A 66 3.56 -4.13 13.21
CA ALA A 66 4.11 -4.88 14.33
C ALA A 66 3.51 -4.40 15.66
N TRP A 67 3.38 -3.08 15.85
CA TRP A 67 2.71 -2.50 17.01
C TRP A 67 1.24 -2.91 17.10
N ALA A 68 0.51 -2.86 15.97
CA ALA A 68 -0.89 -3.27 15.92
C ALA A 68 -1.07 -4.74 16.28
N ALA A 69 -0.22 -5.62 15.75
CA ALA A 69 -0.23 -7.04 16.06
C ALA A 69 0.09 -7.30 17.54
N TRP A 70 1.04 -6.56 18.12
CA TRP A 70 1.38 -6.67 19.54
C TRP A 70 0.23 -6.26 20.47
N MET A 71 -0.64 -5.37 20.01
CA MET A 71 -1.80 -4.87 20.75
C MET A 71 -3.11 -5.58 20.37
N ASP A 72 -3.04 -6.77 19.76
CA ASP A 72 -4.22 -7.53 19.30
C ASP A 72 -5.19 -6.68 18.44
N PHE A 73 -4.63 -5.77 17.64
CA PHE A 73 -5.33 -4.81 16.80
C PHE A 73 -6.25 -3.83 17.56
N GLN A 74 -6.11 -3.71 18.88
CA GLN A 74 -6.76 -2.70 19.72
C GLN A 74 -5.90 -1.42 19.78
N ILE A 75 -5.73 -0.77 18.63
CA ILE A 75 -4.92 0.44 18.49
C ILE A 75 -5.76 1.71 18.39
N GLY A 76 -5.22 2.83 18.85
CA GLY A 76 -5.91 4.13 18.82
C GLY A 76 -6.14 4.66 17.39
N PRO A 77 -7.07 5.64 17.21
CA PRO A 77 -7.46 6.15 15.90
C PRO A 77 -6.28 6.69 15.09
N LEU A 78 -5.32 7.35 15.75
CA LEU A 78 -4.13 7.90 15.09
C LEU A 78 -3.29 6.79 14.41
N THR A 79 -3.03 5.70 15.12
CA THR A 79 -2.26 4.56 14.61
C THR A 79 -3.01 3.86 13.47
N GLN A 80 -4.34 3.72 13.60
CA GLN A 80 -5.18 3.16 12.53
C GLN A 80 -5.08 4.01 11.26
N TRP A 81 -5.26 5.33 11.37
CA TRP A 81 -5.16 6.24 10.23
C TRP A 81 -3.76 6.28 9.62
N ALA A 82 -2.71 6.27 10.44
CA ALA A 82 -1.34 6.21 9.96
C ALA A 82 -1.10 4.92 9.13
N LEU A 83 -1.58 3.76 9.62
CA LEU A 83 -1.46 2.49 8.91
C LEU A 83 -2.25 2.50 7.59
N VAL A 84 -3.48 3.04 7.59
CA VAL A 84 -4.30 3.20 6.38
C VAL A 84 -3.58 4.07 5.35
N LEU A 85 -3.07 5.24 5.75
CA LEU A 85 -2.40 6.18 4.85
C LEU A 85 -1.12 5.59 4.25
N CYS A 86 -0.29 4.92 5.05
CA CYS A 86 0.91 4.24 4.55
C CYS A 86 0.54 3.12 3.56
N SER A 87 -0.51 2.36 3.84
CA SER A 87 -0.99 1.30 2.95
C SER A 87 -1.48 1.86 1.62
N LEU A 88 -2.30 2.91 1.66
CA LEU A 88 -2.77 3.61 0.46
C LEU A 88 -1.61 4.15 -0.38
N TYR A 89 -0.62 4.77 0.27
CA TYR A 89 0.57 5.25 -0.42
C TYR A 89 1.32 4.11 -1.12
N LEU A 90 1.63 3.00 -0.42
CA LEU A 90 2.38 1.88 -1.00
C LEU A 90 1.62 1.18 -2.13
N CYS A 91 0.30 1.11 -2.04
CA CYS A 91 -0.56 0.53 -3.09
C CYS A 91 -0.66 1.44 -4.33
N LEU A 92 -0.77 2.76 -4.14
CA LEU A 92 -1.09 3.70 -5.23
C LEU A 92 0.13 4.38 -5.85
N ALA A 93 1.26 4.49 -5.14
CA ALA A 93 2.43 5.21 -5.63
C ALA A 93 2.91 4.68 -7.00
N GLY A 94 2.77 3.38 -7.26
CA GLY A 94 3.21 2.77 -8.52
C GLY A 94 2.31 3.14 -9.68
N ILE A 95 1.01 3.25 -9.41
CA ILE A 95 -0.02 3.71 -10.34
C ILE A 95 0.23 5.18 -10.67
N VAL A 96 0.52 6.01 -9.66
CA VAL A 96 0.86 7.42 -9.87
C VAL A 96 2.12 7.57 -10.74
N GLN A 97 3.15 6.75 -10.51
CA GLN A 97 4.35 6.73 -11.36
C GLN A 97 4.06 6.26 -12.79
N GLN A 98 3.06 5.40 -12.99
CA GLN A 98 2.60 4.97 -14.31
C GLN A 98 1.85 6.08 -15.06
N VAL A 99 1.01 6.84 -14.36
CA VAL A 99 0.25 7.97 -14.94
C VAL A 99 1.17 9.17 -15.23
N VAL A 100 2.19 9.41 -14.41
CA VAL A 100 3.13 10.54 -14.56
C VAL A 100 4.53 10.01 -14.93
N PRO A 101 4.78 9.59 -16.18
CA PRO A 101 6.09 9.09 -16.58
C PRO A 101 7.17 10.20 -16.51
N VAL A 102 8.41 9.83 -16.15
CA VAL A 102 9.55 10.77 -16.27
C VAL A 102 9.81 10.96 -17.76
N GLY A 103 9.83 12.19 -18.24
CA GLY A 103 10.11 12.50 -19.64
C GLY A 103 11.40 11.81 -20.09
N ILE A 104 11.33 11.06 -21.20
CA ILE A 104 12.48 10.37 -21.79
C ILE A 104 13.50 11.44 -22.20
N ARG A 105 14.63 11.53 -21.49
CA ARG A 105 15.78 12.32 -21.93
C ARG A 105 16.38 11.56 -23.12
N ARG A 106 15.99 11.91 -24.36
CA ARG A 106 16.66 11.39 -25.55
C ARG A 106 18.13 11.81 -25.46
N VAL A 107 19.01 10.85 -25.23
CA VAL A 107 20.45 11.05 -25.40
C VAL A 107 20.66 11.18 -26.91
N ARG A 108 21.08 12.37 -27.35
CA ARG A 108 21.51 12.62 -28.73
C ARG A 108 22.89 12.00 -28.94
#